data_AF-A0A7S0DHP6-F1
#
_entry.id   AF-A0A7S0DHP6-F1
#
_cell.length_a   1.000
_cell.length_b   1.000
_cell.length_c   1.000
_cell.angle_alpha   90.00
_cell.angle_beta   90.00
_cell.angle_gamma   90.00
#
_symmetry.space_group_name_H-M   'P 1'
#
loop_
_entity.id
_entity.type
_entity.pdbx_description
1 polymer ?
#
loop_
_entity_poly.entity_id
_entity_poly.type
_entity_poly.pdbx_seq_one_letter_code
_entity_poly.pdbx_strand_id
1 'polypeptide(L)'
;KSEGELEGEMAKRWRKGVIRLFRHWQVPQIAVDKNMAGPNTELKVRELREELIDMFLTPSKILDEESLSEYILTRVDSELNIEAEDGSPGVLAHDLHSLYADLLRNSTRVYDILMS
;
A
#
# COMPACT_ATOMS: atom_id res chain seq x y z
N LYS A 1 -2.57 22.83 9.55
CA LYS A 1 -3.13 21.86 10.53
C LYS A 1 -2.12 20.73 10.56
N SER A 2 -1.58 20.39 11.72
CA SER A 2 -0.43 19.49 11.88
C SER A 2 -0.58 18.26 10.97
N GLU A 3 0.26 18.20 9.95
CA GLU A 3 0.57 16.99 9.19
C GLU A 3 1.21 16.05 10.21
N GLY A 4 0.38 15.24 10.85
CA GLY A 4 0.85 14.33 11.88
C GLY A 4 1.66 13.21 11.24
N GLU A 5 2.69 12.78 11.95
CA GLU A 5 3.45 11.56 11.63
C GLU A 5 2.92 10.43 12.52
N LEU A 6 2.84 9.22 11.96
CA LEU A 6 2.50 8.04 12.75
C LEU A 6 3.74 7.57 13.51
N GLU A 7 3.67 7.61 14.84
CA GLU A 7 4.73 7.11 15.71
C GLU A 7 4.25 5.95 16.59
N GLY A 8 5.20 5.23 17.19
CA GLY A 8 4.93 4.21 18.22
C GLY A 8 3.94 3.13 17.79
N GLU A 9 2.85 2.99 18.55
CA GLU A 9 1.80 1.98 18.28
C GLU A 9 1.02 2.24 17.00
N MET A 10 0.81 3.51 16.59
CA MET A 10 0.10 3.82 15.35
C MET A 10 0.93 3.44 14.13
N ALA A 11 2.25 3.66 14.17
CA ALA A 11 3.17 3.17 13.14
C ALA A 11 3.14 1.63 13.00
N LYS A 12 3.04 0.91 14.13
CA LYS A 12 2.89 -0.55 14.12
C LYS A 12 1.56 -1.00 13.50
N ARG A 13 0.47 -0.29 13.79
CA ARG A 13 -0.85 -0.55 13.20
C ARG A 13 -0.86 -0.24 11.71
N TRP A 14 -0.25 0.86 11.28
CA TRP A 14 -0.05 1.20 9.87
C TRP A 14 0.59 0.04 9.11
N ARG A 15 1.77 -0.42 9.54
CA ARG A 15 2.46 -1.54 8.89
C ARG A 15 1.59 -2.79 8.77
N LYS A 16 0.89 -3.17 9.84
CA LYS A 16 -0.03 -4.32 9.84
C LYS A 16 -1.20 -4.13 8.86
N GLY A 17 -1.77 -2.93 8.82
CA GLY A 17 -2.86 -2.59 7.91
C GLY A 17 -2.42 -2.65 6.44
N VAL A 18 -1.27 -2.08 6.10
CA VAL A 18 -0.71 -2.16 4.73
C VAL A 18 -0.46 -3.61 4.32
N ILE A 19 0.15 -4.42 5.20
CA ILE A 19 0.35 -5.86 4.93
C ILE A 19 -0.98 -6.57 4.64
N ARG A 20 -2.05 -6.22 5.36
CA ARG A 20 -3.38 -6.80 5.17
C ARG A 20 -4.01 -6.34 3.85
N LEU A 21 -3.93 -5.05 3.52
CA LEU A 21 -4.40 -4.51 2.23
C LEU A 21 -3.70 -5.22 1.06
N PHE A 22 -2.38 -5.37 1.13
CA PHE A 22 -1.59 -6.09 0.12
C PHE A 22 -1.98 -7.56 -0.04
N ARG A 23 -2.42 -8.22 1.03
CA ARG A 23 -2.91 -9.61 0.96
C ARG A 23 -4.28 -9.71 0.29
N HIS A 24 -5.10 -8.67 0.36
CA HIS A 24 -6.42 -8.63 -0.28
C HIS A 24 -6.36 -8.15 -1.72
N TRP A 25 -5.34 -7.38 -2.07
CA TRP A 25 -5.07 -7.00 -3.44
C TRP A 25 -4.48 -8.19 -4.22
N GLN A 26 -5.26 -8.73 -5.17
CA GLN A 26 -4.93 -9.98 -5.85
C GLN A 26 -3.74 -9.86 -6.83
N VAL A 27 -3.46 -8.65 -7.32
CA VAL A 27 -2.44 -8.41 -8.37
C VAL A 27 -1.05 -8.91 -7.96
N PRO A 28 -0.50 -8.54 -6.78
CA PRO A 28 0.75 -9.12 -6.30
C PRO A 28 0.76 -10.64 -6.16
N GLN A 29 -0.35 -11.25 -5.72
CA GLN A 29 -0.44 -12.71 -5.56
C GLN A 29 -0.39 -13.41 -6.92
N ILE A 30 -1.14 -12.89 -7.90
CA ILE A 30 -1.11 -13.38 -9.29
C ILE A 30 0.30 -13.26 -9.87
N ALA A 31 0.99 -12.14 -9.60
CA ALA A 31 2.36 -11.93 -10.04
C ALA A 31 3.27 -13.06 -9.55
N VAL A 32 3.24 -13.33 -8.24
CA VAL A 32 4.07 -14.34 -7.59
C VAL A 32 3.73 -15.74 -8.11
N ASP A 33 2.45 -16.10 -8.14
CA ASP A 33 2.00 -17.43 -8.56
C ASP A 33 2.37 -17.74 -10.01
N LYS A 34 2.35 -16.74 -10.89
CA LYS A 34 2.69 -16.87 -12.30
C LYS A 34 4.15 -16.54 -12.61
N ASN A 35 4.95 -16.17 -11.61
CA ASN A 35 6.35 -15.78 -11.77
C ASN A 35 6.54 -14.67 -12.83
N MET A 36 5.64 -13.67 -12.84
CA MET A 36 5.52 -12.67 -13.92
C MET A 36 6.79 -11.82 -14.13
N ALA A 37 7.61 -11.63 -13.08
CA ALA A 37 8.89 -10.93 -13.12
C ALA A 37 10.10 -11.86 -12.98
N GLY A 38 9.91 -13.15 -13.22
CA GLY A 38 10.95 -14.16 -13.02
C GLY A 38 11.27 -14.41 -11.54
N PRO A 39 12.41 -15.07 -11.24
CA PRO A 39 12.73 -15.61 -9.91
C PRO A 39 12.67 -14.61 -8.74
N ASN A 40 12.69 -13.31 -9.03
CA ASN A 40 12.66 -12.24 -8.04
C ASN A 40 11.26 -11.64 -7.83
N THR A 41 10.20 -12.21 -8.40
CA THR A 41 8.84 -11.63 -8.32
C THR A 41 8.38 -11.41 -6.88
N GLU A 42 8.61 -12.38 -5.99
CA GLU A 42 8.26 -12.27 -4.57
C GLU A 42 9.05 -11.16 -3.86
N LEU A 43 10.34 -11.01 -4.20
CA LEU A 43 11.18 -9.93 -3.68
C LEU A 43 10.62 -8.57 -4.11
N LYS A 44 10.29 -8.40 -5.38
CA LYS A 44 9.76 -7.14 -5.93
C LYS A 44 8.41 -6.75 -5.33
N VAL A 45 7.51 -7.73 -5.14
CA VAL A 45 6.24 -7.50 -4.43
C VAL A 45 6.48 -7.02 -3.00
N ARG A 46 7.44 -7.63 -2.30
CA ARG A 46 7.82 -7.20 -0.96
C ARG A 46 8.40 -5.79 -0.97
N GLU A 47 9.29 -5.47 -1.90
CA GLU A 47 9.89 -4.13 -2.04
C GLU A 47 8.82 -3.06 -2.28
N LEU A 48 7.88 -3.28 -3.20
CA LEU A 48 6.76 -2.36 -3.42
C LEU A 48 5.94 -2.13 -2.14
N ARG A 49 5.66 -3.19 -1.38
CA ARG A 49 4.94 -3.05 -0.11
C ARG A 49 5.71 -2.22 0.92
N GLU A 50 7.01 -2.50 1.09
CA GLU A 50 7.83 -1.75 2.05
C GLU A 50 8.01 -0.29 1.61
N GLU A 51 8.14 -0.02 0.31
CA GLU A 51 8.17 1.33 -0.26
C GLU A 51 6.93 2.14 0.14
N LEU A 52 5.73 1.54 0.02
CA LEU A 52 4.48 2.18 0.40
C LEU A 52 4.34 2.36 1.91
N ILE A 53 4.83 1.41 2.70
CA ILE A 53 4.90 1.56 4.17
C ILE A 53 5.75 2.79 4.52
N ASP A 54 6.95 2.88 3.95
CA ASP A 54 7.93 3.92 4.27
C ASP A 54 7.52 5.30 3.74
N MET A 55 6.82 5.35 2.60
CA MET A 55 6.27 6.58 2.03
C MET A 55 5.35 7.30 3.02
N PHE A 56 4.42 6.58 3.65
CA PHE A 56 3.48 7.16 4.62
C PHE A 56 4.08 7.39 6.00
N LEU A 57 5.20 6.73 6.32
CA LEU A 57 5.98 7.05 7.53
C LEU A 57 6.94 8.23 7.31
N THR A 58 7.05 8.76 6.10
CA THR A 58 7.88 9.93 5.78
C THR A 58 6.99 11.04 5.21
N PRO A 59 6.45 11.96 6.04
CA PRO A 59 5.41 12.91 5.62
C PRO A 59 5.70 13.69 4.33
N SER A 60 6.96 14.06 4.08
CA SER A 60 7.38 14.78 2.87
C SER A 60 7.32 13.98 1.57
N LYS A 61 7.08 12.66 1.65
CA LYS A 61 7.00 11.75 0.50
C LYS A 61 5.58 11.30 0.18
N ILE A 62 4.59 11.65 1.01
CA ILE A 62 3.21 11.23 0.81
C ILE A 62 2.66 11.89 -0.45
N LEU A 63 2.36 11.06 -1.45
CA LEU A 63 1.67 11.47 -2.66
C LEU A 63 0.18 11.71 -2.36
N ASP A 64 -0.49 12.53 -3.15
CA ASP A 64 -1.95 12.52 -3.17
C ASP A 64 -2.50 11.21 -3.77
N GLU A 65 -3.79 10.95 -3.60
CA GLU A 65 -4.41 9.67 -3.96
C GLU A 65 -4.28 9.34 -5.47
N GLU A 66 -4.41 10.34 -6.34
CA GLU A 66 -4.29 10.18 -7.80
C GLU A 66 -2.85 9.86 -8.18
N SER A 67 -1.90 10.67 -7.70
CA SER A 67 -0.45 10.44 -7.90
C SER A 67 0.01 9.09 -7.34
N LEU A 68 -0.54 8.66 -6.19
CA LEU A 68 -0.24 7.37 -5.60
C LEU A 68 -0.76 6.21 -6.43
N SER A 69 -1.99 6.33 -6.96
CA SER A 69 -2.57 5.33 -7.86
C SER A 69 -1.72 5.14 -9.11
N GLU A 70 -1.33 6.24 -9.76
CA GLU A 70 -0.44 6.20 -10.94
C GLU A 70 0.93 5.61 -10.61
N TYR A 71 1.49 5.96 -9.46
CA TYR A 71 2.74 5.38 -8.97
C TYR A 71 2.63 3.86 -8.81
N ILE A 72 1.59 3.38 -8.12
CA ILE A 72 1.36 1.95 -7.91
C ILE A 72 1.20 1.21 -9.25
N LEU A 73 0.38 1.75 -10.16
CA LEU A 73 0.17 1.19 -11.49
C LEU A 73 1.51 1.08 -12.25
N THR A 74 2.30 2.15 -12.26
CA THR A 74 3.60 2.19 -12.94
C THR A 74 4.58 1.18 -12.35
N ARG A 75 4.63 1.04 -11.02
CA ARG A 75 5.52 0.07 -10.36
C ARG A 75 5.12 -1.36 -10.69
N VAL A 76 3.82 -1.67 -10.69
CA VAL A 76 3.34 -3.02 -11.01
C VAL A 76 3.61 -3.36 -12.47
N ASP A 77 3.40 -2.43 -13.40
CA ASP A 77 3.70 -2.65 -14.81
C ASP A 77 5.22 -2.86 -15.02
N SER A 78 6.04 -1.90 -14.61
CA SER A 78 7.49 -1.93 -14.85
C SER A 78 8.24 -3.04 -14.09
N GLU A 79 7.80 -3.38 -12.88
CA GLU A 79 8.52 -4.36 -12.05
C GLU A 79 7.92 -5.76 -12.09
N LEU A 80 6.59 -5.86 -12.17
CA LEU A 80 5.86 -7.12 -12.10
C LEU A 80 5.34 -7.58 -13.46
N ASN A 81 5.51 -6.78 -14.53
CA ASN A 81 4.98 -7.04 -15.87
C ASN A 81 3.46 -7.28 -15.86
N ILE A 82 2.71 -6.47 -15.11
CA ILE A 82 1.25 -6.56 -15.03
C ILE A 82 0.61 -5.22 -15.39
N GLU A 83 -0.26 -5.25 -16.38
CA GLU A 83 -1.19 -4.16 -16.71
C GLU A 83 -2.40 -4.22 -15.77
N ALA A 84 -2.32 -3.53 -14.63
CA ALA A 84 -3.38 -3.49 -13.61
C ALA A 84 -4.48 -2.46 -13.95
N GLU A 85 -5.07 -2.54 -15.14
CA GLU A 85 -6.07 -1.59 -15.66
C GLU A 85 -7.49 -1.79 -15.08
N ASP A 86 -7.66 -2.72 -14.14
CA ASP A 86 -8.94 -3.02 -13.49
C ASP A 86 -9.36 -1.97 -12.45
N GLY A 87 -8.57 -0.90 -12.28
CA GLY A 87 -8.79 0.16 -11.29
C GLY A 87 -8.38 -0.22 -9.87
N SER A 88 -7.87 -1.44 -9.64
CA SER A 88 -7.44 -1.89 -8.31
C SER A 88 -6.27 -1.09 -7.72
N PRO A 89 -5.32 -0.51 -8.49
CA PRO A 89 -4.32 0.42 -7.93
C PRO A 89 -4.95 1.65 -7.26
N GLY A 90 -6.02 2.20 -7.84
CA GLY A 90 -6.74 3.35 -7.29
C GLY A 90 -7.48 3.01 -6.02
N VAL A 91 -8.13 1.85 -5.97
CA VAL A 91 -8.75 1.34 -4.73
C VAL A 91 -7.73 1.17 -3.62
N LEU A 92 -6.55 0.59 -3.93
CA LEU A 92 -5.48 0.46 -2.94
C LEU A 92 -4.97 1.82 -2.46
N ALA A 93 -4.74 2.79 -3.36
CA ALA A 93 -4.33 4.13 -3.00
C ALA A 93 -5.33 4.79 -2.03
N HIS A 94 -6.62 4.70 -2.34
CA HIS A 94 -7.70 5.20 -1.49
C HIS A 94 -7.70 4.54 -0.11
N ASP A 95 -7.58 3.21 -0.05
CA ASP A 95 -7.57 2.46 1.20
C ASP A 95 -6.35 2.81 2.07
N LEU A 96 -5.19 3.04 1.46
CA LEU A 96 -3.97 3.49 2.15
C LEU A 96 -4.17 4.88 2.77
N HIS A 97 -4.69 5.84 2.01
CA HIS A 97 -5.00 7.18 2.53
C HIS A 97 -6.04 7.14 3.65
N SER A 98 -7.09 6.35 3.47
CA SER A 98 -8.16 6.20 4.46
C SER A 98 -7.65 5.60 5.76
N LEU A 99 -6.83 4.54 5.68
CA LEU A 99 -6.19 3.94 6.85
C LEU A 99 -5.25 4.94 7.55
N TYR A 100 -4.39 5.64 6.78
CA TYR A 100 -3.45 6.60 7.35
C TYR A 100 -4.17 7.75 8.06
N ALA A 101 -5.20 8.31 7.43
CA ALA A 101 -6.00 9.39 7.98
C ALA A 101 -6.77 8.97 9.24
N ASP A 102 -7.27 7.73 9.30
CA ASP A 102 -7.96 7.16 10.47
C ASP A 102 -6.99 7.05 11.66
N LEU A 103 -5.80 6.48 11.43
CA LEU A 103 -4.76 6.31 12.45
C LEU A 103 -4.22 7.65 12.96
N LEU A 104 -4.06 8.66 12.09
CA LEU A 104 -3.66 10.01 12.50
C LEU A 104 -4.66 10.68 13.44
N ARG A 105 -5.94 10.32 13.32
CA ARG A 105 -7.01 10.81 14.19
C ARG A 105 -7.16 9.97 15.45
N ASN A 106 -6.26 9.01 15.67
CA ASN A 106 -6.34 7.98 16.72
C ASN A 106 -7.66 7.20 16.68
N SER A 107 -8.26 7.11 15.49
CA SER A 107 -9.41 6.26 15.20
C SER A 107 -8.89 4.93 14.67
N THR A 108 -9.59 3.86 15.01
CA THR A 108 -9.23 2.49 14.61
C THR A 108 -10.28 1.87 13.70
N ARG A 109 -11.29 2.62 13.27
CA ARG A 109 -12.42 2.07 12.53
C ARG A 109 -11.99 1.33 11.26
N VAL A 110 -11.15 1.95 10.43
CA VAL A 110 -10.68 1.33 9.18
C VAL A 110 -9.76 0.16 9.49
N TYR A 111 -8.86 0.34 10.46
CA TYR A 111 -7.96 -0.71 10.91
C TYR A 111 -8.71 -1.95 11.42
N ASP A 112 -9.73 -1.76 12.26
CA ASP A 112 -10.51 -2.84 12.87
C ASP A 112 -11.33 -3.59 11.81
N ILE A 113 -11.88 -2.89 10.81
CA ILE A 113 -12.54 -3.53 9.66
C ILE A 113 -11.54 -4.41 8.90
N LEU A 114 -10.33 -3.91 8.63
CA LEU A 114 -9.29 -4.68 7.93
C LEU A 114 -8.84 -5.92 8.71
N MET A 115 -8.84 -5.84 10.04
CA MET A 115 -8.40 -6.91 10.93
C MET A 115 -9.48 -7.94 11.26
N SER A 116 -10.76 -7.67 10.94
CA SER A 116 -11.84 -8.65 11.02
C SER A 116 -11.73 -9.75 9.96
#